data_AF-A0A3E0HJ45-F1
#
_entry.id   AF-A0A3E0HJ45-F1
#
_cell.length_a   1.000
_cell.length_b   1.000
_cell.length_c   1.000
_cell.angle_alpha   90.00
_cell.angle_beta   90.00
_cell.angle_gamma   90.00
#
_symmetry.space_group_name_H-M   'P 1'
#
loop_
_entity.id
_entity.type
_entity.pdbx_description
1 polymer ?
#
loop_
_entity_poly.entity_id
_entity_poly.type
_entity_poly.pdbx_seq_one_letter_code
_entity_poly.pdbx_strand_id
1 'polypeptide(L)'
;MIKQDVDVLMISAGPSNLALAVAIEESGVPELATNTLVLEQCPDVKWQRSLLLQWVRSQVSFLKDLVTLRNPQSRFSFLNYLHEQAELDANLVSSAINFRADPSAALDALPLDRIAYVHVAGGELRDGVWHDTHTAPVPEPILALLTELAHRTSLPAVMLERDGNYPTAATLSAELATIRTAAGREPPNTGPPAALPRNLVRLPSRPEPSVAPAVRSELAAMQARLAEALVGLTEPPPDFDAHRVGVARSALGRKRSRAVARHAPALAAKLGDRLGPLFADCAESWPKPPGGASANVAAFVSYLGTSLKTW
;
A
#
# COMPACT_ATOMS: atom_id res chain seq x y z
N MET A 1 -1.78 -24.62 35.22
CA MET A 1 -2.17 -24.78 33.80
C MET A 1 -3.57 -24.21 33.68
N ILE A 2 -3.72 -23.04 33.05
CA ILE A 2 -5.04 -22.41 32.88
C ILE A 2 -5.71 -23.13 31.70
N LYS A 3 -6.86 -23.76 31.94
CA LYS A 3 -7.71 -24.29 30.87
C LYS A 3 -8.78 -23.22 30.60
N GLN A 4 -8.87 -22.78 29.35
CA GLN A 4 -9.87 -21.85 28.88
C GLN A 4 -10.47 -22.42 27.60
N ASP A 5 -11.79 -22.49 27.55
CA ASP A 5 -12.53 -22.85 26.34
C ASP A 5 -12.72 -21.60 25.48
N VAL A 6 -12.52 -21.72 24.18
CA VAL A 6 -12.59 -20.62 23.20
C VAL A 6 -13.33 -21.08 21.95
N ASP A 7 -14.09 -20.18 21.32
CA ASP A 7 -14.80 -20.47 20.07
C ASP A 7 -13.84 -20.44 18.87
N VAL A 8 -12.88 -19.50 18.91
CA VAL A 8 -11.86 -19.35 17.87
C VAL A 8 -10.48 -19.22 18.52
N LEU A 9 -9.57 -20.12 18.14
CA LEU A 9 -8.15 -20.03 18.49
C LEU A 9 -7.33 -19.64 17.26
N MET A 10 -6.69 -18.48 17.30
CA MET A 10 -5.78 -18.00 16.26
C MET A 10 -4.33 -18.18 16.70
N ILE A 11 -3.56 -18.95 15.94
CA ILE A 11 -2.12 -19.11 16.17
C ILE A 11 -1.37 -18.12 15.27
N SER A 12 -0.60 -17.23 15.88
CA SER A 12 0.09 -16.03 15.37
C SER A 12 -0.78 -14.78 15.17
N ALA A 13 -0.19 -13.62 15.44
CA ALA A 13 -0.78 -12.31 15.17
C ALA A 13 -0.31 -11.73 13.83
N GLY A 14 -0.26 -12.55 12.78
CA GLY A 14 0.07 -12.12 11.42
C GLY A 14 -1.09 -11.38 10.72
N PRO A 15 -0.84 -10.69 9.59
CA PRO A 15 -1.85 -9.90 8.89
C PRO A 15 -3.15 -10.66 8.58
N SER A 16 -3.07 -11.95 8.26
CA SER A 16 -4.26 -12.77 7.99
C SER A 16 -5.16 -12.96 9.21
N ASN A 17 -4.59 -13.27 10.39
CA ASN A 17 -5.36 -13.45 11.61
C ASN A 17 -5.83 -12.11 12.17
N LEU A 18 -5.06 -11.03 12.00
CA LEU A 18 -5.52 -9.69 12.34
C LEU A 18 -6.71 -9.26 11.47
N ALA A 19 -6.68 -9.53 10.16
CA ALA A 19 -7.83 -9.26 9.29
C ALA A 19 -9.08 -10.06 9.71
N LEU A 20 -8.90 -11.31 10.17
CA LEU A 20 -9.99 -12.12 10.71
C LEU A 20 -10.50 -11.58 12.05
N ALA A 21 -9.61 -11.16 12.96
CA ALA A 21 -10.00 -10.53 14.23
C ALA A 21 -10.83 -9.26 13.99
N VAL A 22 -10.41 -8.41 13.04
CA VAL A 22 -11.18 -7.23 12.61
C VAL A 22 -12.56 -7.64 12.07
N ALA A 23 -12.64 -8.70 11.26
CA ALA A 23 -13.92 -9.18 10.75
C ALA A 23 -14.84 -9.76 11.85
N ILE A 24 -14.28 -10.43 12.85
CA ILE A 24 -15.02 -10.92 14.02
C ILE A 24 -15.55 -9.73 14.84
N GLU A 25 -14.71 -8.72 15.07
CA GLU A 25 -15.11 -7.55 15.84
C GLU A 25 -16.21 -6.74 15.12
N GLU A 26 -16.14 -6.64 13.80
CA GLU A 26 -17.18 -6.00 12.98
C GLU A 26 -18.39 -6.88 12.67
N SER A 27 -18.38 -8.16 13.06
CA SER A 27 -19.50 -9.07 12.79
C SER A 27 -20.79 -8.69 13.55
N GLY A 28 -20.68 -7.83 14.57
CA GLY A 28 -21.78 -7.48 15.45
C GLY A 28 -22.13 -8.57 16.46
N VAL A 29 -21.24 -9.55 16.68
CA VAL A 29 -21.38 -10.63 17.67
C VAL A 29 -20.29 -10.49 18.75
N PRO A 30 -20.50 -9.68 19.80
CA PRO A 30 -19.47 -9.39 20.81
C PRO A 30 -18.96 -10.62 21.58
N GLU A 31 -19.81 -11.62 21.74
CA GLU A 31 -19.49 -12.89 22.40
C GLU A 31 -18.41 -13.66 21.63
N LEU A 32 -18.49 -13.66 20.29
CA LEU A 32 -17.50 -14.31 19.44
C LEU A 32 -16.13 -13.65 19.58
N ALA A 33 -16.08 -12.31 19.66
CA ALA A 33 -14.84 -11.58 19.91
C ALA A 33 -14.27 -11.89 21.31
N THR A 34 -15.14 -11.95 22.33
CA THR A 34 -14.76 -12.27 23.72
C THR A 34 -14.21 -13.70 23.85
N ASN A 35 -14.77 -14.64 23.09
CA ASN A 35 -14.37 -16.05 23.07
C ASN A 35 -13.30 -16.35 22.01
N THR A 36 -12.70 -15.33 21.40
CA THR A 36 -11.60 -15.49 20.45
C THR A 36 -10.28 -15.25 21.18
N LEU A 37 -9.34 -16.19 21.04
CA LEU A 37 -7.99 -16.06 21.59
C LEU A 37 -6.96 -16.03 20.47
N VAL A 38 -6.07 -15.03 20.50
CA VAL A 38 -4.91 -14.92 19.61
C VAL A 38 -3.65 -15.21 20.40
N LEU A 39 -2.84 -16.17 19.93
CA LEU A 39 -1.56 -16.52 20.52
C LEU A 39 -0.42 -16.05 19.61
N GLU A 40 0.43 -15.15 20.09
CA GLU A 40 1.66 -14.73 19.39
C GLU A 40 2.88 -15.18 20.19
N GLN A 41 3.86 -15.78 19.50
CA GLN A 41 5.08 -16.27 20.16
C GLN A 41 5.99 -15.12 20.61
N CYS A 42 5.91 -13.97 19.96
CA CYS A 42 6.69 -12.78 20.29
C CYS A 42 5.93 -11.84 21.24
N PRO A 43 6.64 -11.03 22.03
CA PRO A 43 6.01 -10.07 22.95
C PRO A 43 5.37 -8.86 22.25
N ASP A 44 5.63 -8.69 20.94
CA ASP A 44 5.07 -7.63 20.11
C ASP A 44 4.49 -8.21 18.81
N VAL A 45 3.73 -7.39 18.07
CA VAL A 45 3.20 -7.76 16.75
C VAL A 45 3.98 -6.98 15.70
N LYS A 46 4.88 -7.67 15.00
CA LYS A 46 5.65 -7.08 13.89
C LYS A 46 5.71 -8.05 12.72
N TRP A 47 5.31 -7.56 11.55
CA TRP A 47 5.36 -8.34 10.33
C TRP A 47 6.76 -8.32 9.72
N GLN A 48 7.34 -9.49 9.49
CA GLN A 48 8.65 -9.66 8.87
C GLN A 48 9.77 -8.81 9.54
N ARG A 49 9.90 -8.89 10.87
CA ARG A 49 10.86 -8.11 11.70
C ARG A 49 12.24 -7.94 11.08
N SER A 50 12.83 -9.04 10.58
CA SER A 50 14.18 -9.06 10.01
C SER A 50 14.31 -8.35 8.65
N LEU A 51 13.19 -7.93 8.05
CA LEU A 51 13.12 -7.25 6.74
C LEU A 51 12.64 -5.79 6.86
N LEU A 52 12.48 -5.24 8.07
CA LEU A 52 12.11 -3.84 8.29
C LEU A 52 13.32 -2.89 8.14
N LEU A 53 13.97 -2.94 6.98
CA LEU A 53 15.06 -2.02 6.62
C LEU A 53 14.48 -0.62 6.38
N GLN A 54 15.24 0.43 6.72
CA GLN A 54 14.79 1.83 6.66
C GLN A 54 14.26 2.29 5.29
N TRP A 55 14.54 1.58 4.20
CA TRP A 55 14.12 1.93 2.84
C TRP A 55 13.02 1.05 2.27
N VAL A 56 12.59 0.01 2.98
CA VAL A 56 11.57 -0.90 2.47
C VAL A 56 10.25 -0.15 2.38
N ARG A 57 9.60 -0.27 1.21
CA ARG A 57 8.26 0.25 0.96
C ARG A 57 7.29 -0.91 0.75
N SER A 58 6.03 -0.69 1.09
CA SER A 58 4.97 -1.63 0.71
C SER A 58 4.94 -1.82 -0.81
N GLN A 59 4.80 -3.06 -1.26
CA GLN A 59 4.58 -3.39 -2.68
C GLN A 59 3.09 -3.39 -3.07
N VAL A 60 2.21 -3.16 -2.09
CA VAL A 60 0.76 -3.10 -2.29
C VAL A 60 0.24 -1.71 -1.94
N SER A 61 -0.78 -1.26 -2.67
CA SER A 61 -1.50 -0.03 -2.34
C SER A 61 -2.03 -0.10 -0.91
N PHE A 62 -1.98 1.04 -0.20
CA PHE A 62 -2.50 1.16 1.15
C PHE A 62 -4.02 0.89 1.23
N LEU A 63 -4.76 1.06 0.13
CA LEU A 63 -6.19 0.68 0.06
C LEU A 63 -6.43 -0.83 0.17
N LYS A 64 -5.36 -1.64 0.08
CA LYS A 64 -5.35 -3.08 0.33
C LYS A 64 -4.84 -3.38 1.75
N ASP A 65 -5.26 -2.58 2.71
CA ASP A 65 -5.08 -2.87 4.14
C ASP A 65 -5.93 -4.08 4.58
N LEU A 66 -6.07 -4.28 5.88
CA LEU A 66 -6.78 -5.44 6.45
C LEU A 66 -8.30 -5.46 6.16
N VAL A 67 -8.91 -4.33 5.82
CA VAL A 67 -10.38 -4.18 5.89
C VAL A 67 -11.01 -3.31 4.81
N THR A 68 -10.32 -2.32 4.25
CA THR A 68 -10.89 -1.28 3.38
C THR A 68 -11.67 -1.85 2.20
N LEU A 69 -11.19 -2.93 1.57
CA LEU A 69 -11.90 -3.57 0.45
C LEU A 69 -13.18 -4.33 0.87
N ARG A 70 -13.30 -4.72 2.15
CA ARG A 70 -14.51 -5.32 2.72
C ARG A 70 -15.44 -4.26 3.29
N ASN A 71 -14.89 -3.29 4.00
CA ASN A 71 -15.62 -2.22 4.69
C ASN A 71 -14.77 -0.93 4.71
N PRO A 72 -14.98 0.02 3.78
CA PRO A 72 -14.21 1.27 3.73
C PRO A 72 -14.58 2.24 4.86
N GLN A 73 -15.66 1.99 5.61
CA GLN A 73 -16.04 2.77 6.79
C GLN A 73 -15.44 2.21 8.09
N SER A 74 -14.62 1.16 8.00
CA SER A 74 -14.01 0.54 9.16
C SER A 74 -13.04 1.49 9.87
N ARG A 75 -13.16 1.54 11.20
CA ARG A 75 -12.17 2.18 12.07
C ARG A 75 -10.79 1.52 12.01
N PHE A 76 -10.71 0.28 11.51
CA PHE A 76 -9.45 -0.45 11.34
C PHE A 76 -8.80 -0.22 9.96
N SER A 77 -9.38 0.64 9.12
CA SER A 77 -8.77 1.01 7.85
C SER A 77 -7.46 1.77 8.07
N PHE A 78 -6.52 1.65 7.13
CA PHE A 78 -5.26 2.37 7.18
C PHE A 78 -5.48 3.88 7.07
N LEU A 79 -6.52 4.33 6.35
CA LEU A 79 -6.89 5.75 6.32
C LEU A 79 -7.37 6.25 7.68
N ASN A 80 -8.21 5.49 8.39
CA ASN A 80 -8.62 5.87 9.75
C ASN A 80 -7.43 5.84 10.71
N TYR A 81 -6.53 4.86 10.58
CA TYR A 81 -5.27 4.86 11.32
C TYR A 81 -4.47 6.15 11.08
N LEU A 82 -4.27 6.55 9.82
CA LEU A 82 -3.56 7.81 9.51
C LEU A 82 -4.30 9.03 10.10
N HIS A 83 -5.63 9.06 10.04
CA HIS A 83 -6.42 10.11 10.66
C HIS A 83 -6.25 10.17 12.19
N GLU A 84 -6.31 9.02 12.87
CA GLU A 84 -6.07 8.92 14.32
C GLU A 84 -4.63 9.30 14.72
N GLN A 85 -3.66 9.07 13.84
CA GLN A 85 -2.28 9.53 14.02
C GLN A 85 -2.06 11.00 13.62
N ALA A 86 -3.12 11.71 13.22
CA ALA A 86 -3.07 13.06 12.66
C ALA A 86 -2.14 13.18 11.43
N GLU A 87 -1.92 12.09 10.70
CA GLU A 87 -1.16 12.04 9.44
C GLU A 87 -2.04 12.33 8.21
N LEU A 88 -3.34 12.55 8.40
CA LEU A 88 -4.30 12.86 7.34
C LEU A 88 -5.18 14.06 7.75
N ASP A 89 -4.81 15.25 7.30
CA ASP A 89 -5.71 16.40 7.25
C ASP A 89 -5.44 17.22 5.99
N ALA A 90 -6.53 17.55 5.28
CA ALA A 90 -6.51 18.41 4.11
C ALA A 90 -7.65 19.42 4.26
N ASN A 91 -7.31 20.71 4.07
CA ASN A 91 -8.22 21.88 4.08
C ASN A 91 -8.63 22.42 5.46
N LEU A 92 -7.65 22.62 6.36
CA LEU A 92 -7.85 23.12 7.74
C LEU A 92 -8.81 24.32 7.87
N VAL A 93 -8.61 25.39 7.09
CA VAL A 93 -9.48 26.58 7.18
C VAL A 93 -10.89 26.32 6.63
N SER A 94 -11.00 25.59 5.51
CA SER A 94 -12.29 25.20 4.95
C SER A 94 -13.09 24.35 5.93
N SER A 95 -12.44 23.38 6.57
CA SER A 95 -13.01 22.55 7.62
C SER A 95 -13.38 23.36 8.86
N ALA A 96 -12.52 24.29 9.29
CA ALA A 96 -12.81 25.20 10.40
C ALA A 96 -14.08 26.03 10.16
N ILE A 97 -14.24 26.61 8.96
CA ILE A 97 -15.42 27.39 8.60
C ILE A 97 -16.67 26.50 8.54
N ASN A 98 -16.59 25.36 7.85
CA ASN A 98 -17.75 24.50 7.61
C ASN A 98 -18.22 23.75 8.86
N PHE A 99 -17.29 23.31 9.71
CA PHE A 99 -17.58 22.56 10.93
C PHE A 99 -17.54 23.40 12.21
N ARG A 100 -17.29 24.72 12.09
CA ARG A 100 -17.15 25.65 13.22
C ARG A 100 -16.08 25.19 14.22
N ALA A 101 -14.96 24.70 13.69
CA ALA A 101 -13.81 24.24 14.45
C ALA A 101 -12.71 25.32 14.51
N ASP A 102 -11.77 25.15 15.44
CA ASP A 102 -10.57 25.98 15.54
C ASP A 102 -9.44 25.39 14.67
N PRO A 103 -8.96 26.11 13.64
CA PRO A 103 -7.88 25.61 12.80
C PRO A 103 -6.53 25.54 13.53
N SER A 104 -6.29 26.35 14.55
CA SER A 104 -5.04 26.33 15.33
C SER A 104 -4.98 25.06 16.21
N ALA A 105 -6.12 24.62 16.74
CA ALA A 105 -6.21 23.34 17.46
C ALA A 105 -5.88 22.14 16.57
N ALA A 106 -6.18 22.20 15.27
CA ALA A 106 -5.76 21.18 14.33
C ALA A 106 -4.23 21.19 14.13
N LEU A 107 -3.60 22.37 14.03
CA LEU A 107 -2.13 22.48 13.99
C LEU A 107 -1.45 21.91 15.25
N ASP A 108 -2.10 21.97 16.41
CA ASP A 108 -1.58 21.39 17.66
C ASP A 108 -1.55 19.85 17.63
N ALA A 109 -2.44 19.23 16.85
CA ALA A 109 -2.55 17.77 16.75
C ALA A 109 -1.63 17.16 15.68
N LEU A 110 -1.26 17.95 14.64
CA LEU A 110 -0.50 17.46 13.50
C LEU A 110 0.99 17.20 13.85
N PRO A 111 1.59 16.08 13.38
CA PRO A 111 3.02 15.84 13.47
C PRO A 111 3.77 16.73 12.47
N LEU A 112 4.08 17.96 12.88
CA LEU A 112 4.64 19.01 12.01
C LEU A 112 6.00 18.65 11.38
N ASP A 113 6.75 17.71 11.95
CA ASP A 113 8.00 17.17 11.42
C ASP A 113 7.81 16.30 10.16
N ARG A 114 6.56 15.89 9.89
CA ARG A 114 6.20 15.02 8.76
C ARG A 114 5.57 15.76 7.58
N ILE A 115 5.46 17.08 7.65
CA ILE A 115 4.91 17.89 6.57
C ILE A 115 5.80 17.74 5.33
N ALA A 116 5.25 17.18 4.26
CA ALA A 116 5.95 17.04 2.98
C ALA A 116 5.87 18.34 2.16
N TYR A 117 4.71 18.97 2.13
CA TYR A 117 4.45 20.27 1.53
C TYR A 117 3.16 20.86 2.11
N VAL A 118 2.95 22.16 1.91
CA VAL A 118 1.70 22.86 2.20
C VAL A 118 1.12 23.35 0.87
N HIS A 119 -0.15 23.07 0.61
CA HIS A 119 -0.89 23.78 -0.43
C HIS A 119 -1.77 24.86 0.18
N VAL A 120 -1.90 25.97 -0.52
CA VAL A 120 -2.85 27.03 -0.21
C VAL A 120 -3.68 27.31 -1.45
N ALA A 121 -4.97 27.48 -1.25
CA ALA A 121 -5.92 27.76 -2.30
C ALA A 121 -6.92 28.81 -1.81
N GLY A 122 -7.52 29.54 -2.75
CA GLY A 122 -8.64 30.41 -2.45
C GLY A 122 -9.97 29.74 -2.77
N GLY A 123 -11.01 30.20 -2.09
CA GLY A 123 -12.35 29.65 -2.20
C GLY A 123 -13.42 30.72 -2.06
N GLU A 124 -14.66 30.28 -2.04
CA GLU A 124 -15.84 31.14 -1.97
C GLU A 124 -16.84 30.61 -0.95
N LEU A 125 -17.46 31.53 -0.20
CA LEU A 125 -18.60 31.21 0.65
C LEU A 125 -19.88 31.24 -0.17
N ARG A 126 -20.61 30.13 -0.23
CA ARG A 126 -21.90 30.01 -0.92
C ARG A 126 -22.90 29.39 0.05
N ASP A 127 -24.02 30.06 0.27
CA ASP A 127 -25.10 29.59 1.15
C ASP A 127 -24.63 29.19 2.56
N GLY A 128 -23.62 29.90 3.10
CA GLY A 128 -23.05 29.64 4.43
C GLY A 128 -22.04 28.49 4.49
N VAL A 129 -21.69 27.88 3.35
CA VAL A 129 -20.68 26.83 3.22
C VAL A 129 -19.48 27.38 2.45
N TRP A 130 -18.28 27.17 2.97
CA TRP A 130 -17.03 27.49 2.29
C TRP A 130 -16.71 26.40 1.27
N HIS A 131 -16.57 26.81 0.01
CA HIS A 131 -16.13 25.97 -1.10
C HIS A 131 -14.68 26.30 -1.42
N ASP A 132 -13.81 25.32 -1.33
CA ASP A 132 -12.42 25.44 -1.79
C ASP A 132 -12.40 25.32 -3.33
N THR A 133 -12.61 26.43 -4.03
CA THR A 133 -12.82 26.43 -5.49
C THR A 133 -11.53 26.49 -6.29
N HIS A 134 -10.41 26.88 -5.69
CA HIS A 134 -9.09 27.06 -6.33
C HIS A 134 -9.07 28.16 -7.41
N THR A 135 -10.15 28.95 -7.49
CA THR A 135 -10.36 30.00 -8.52
C THR A 135 -10.41 31.41 -7.95
N ALA A 136 -10.43 31.57 -6.62
CA ALA A 136 -10.41 32.86 -5.94
C ALA A 136 -9.04 33.18 -5.32
N PRO A 137 -8.70 34.44 -5.04
CA PRO A 137 -7.49 34.79 -4.28
C PRO A 137 -7.43 34.09 -2.92
N VAL A 138 -6.23 33.75 -2.44
CA VAL A 138 -6.05 33.17 -1.10
C VAL A 138 -6.50 34.21 -0.05
N PRO A 139 -7.51 33.91 0.77
CA PRO A 139 -8.07 34.85 1.74
C PRO A 139 -7.18 34.97 2.98
N GLU A 140 -7.32 36.08 3.69
CA GLU A 140 -6.52 36.42 4.88
C GLU A 140 -6.50 35.32 5.97
N PRO A 141 -7.62 34.63 6.32
CA PRO A 141 -7.58 33.56 7.31
C PRO A 141 -6.64 32.41 6.95
N ILE A 142 -6.49 32.10 5.66
CA ILE A 142 -5.54 31.08 5.19
C ILE A 142 -4.10 31.58 5.30
N LEU A 143 -3.85 32.86 4.98
CA LEU A 143 -2.53 33.48 5.13
C LEU A 143 -2.10 33.58 6.60
N ALA A 144 -3.03 33.91 7.50
CA ALA A 144 -2.80 33.96 8.94
C ALA A 144 -2.43 32.57 9.49
N LEU A 145 -3.18 31.52 9.12
CA LEU A 145 -2.87 30.15 9.53
C LEU A 145 -1.53 29.66 8.95
N LEU A 146 -1.22 30.02 7.70
CA LEU A 146 0.09 29.73 7.11
C LEU A 146 1.23 30.41 7.88
N THR A 147 1.02 31.65 8.31
CA THR A 147 1.98 32.40 9.14
C THR A 147 2.19 31.74 10.50
N GLU A 148 1.11 31.32 11.15
CA GLU A 148 1.18 30.55 12.39
C GLU A 148 1.96 29.24 12.21
N LEU A 149 1.66 28.49 11.16
CA LEU A 149 2.35 27.24 10.84
C LEU A 149 3.84 27.47 10.57
N ALA A 150 4.21 28.54 9.85
CA ALA A 150 5.60 28.91 9.57
C ALA A 150 6.38 29.30 10.84
N HIS A 151 5.70 29.82 11.88
CA HIS A 151 6.33 30.06 13.18
C HIS A 151 6.55 28.77 13.99
N ARG A 152 5.75 27.73 13.75
CA ARG A 152 5.83 26.45 14.46
C ARG A 152 6.87 25.49 13.87
N THR A 153 7.11 25.54 12.56
CA THR A 153 8.05 24.64 11.87
C THR A 153 8.59 25.23 10.56
N SER A 154 9.73 24.71 10.09
CA SER A 154 10.24 25.03 8.76
C SER A 154 9.44 24.31 7.67
N LEU A 155 8.83 25.05 6.76
CA LEU A 155 8.02 24.47 5.68
C LEU A 155 8.89 24.07 4.48
N PRO A 156 8.91 22.78 4.06
CA PRO A 156 9.73 22.35 2.93
C PRO A 156 9.31 23.03 1.62
N ALA A 157 8.01 23.07 1.35
CA ALA A 157 7.43 23.71 0.18
C ALA A 157 6.06 24.28 0.50
N VAL A 158 5.74 25.41 -0.12
CA VAL A 158 4.40 26.02 -0.12
C VAL A 158 3.99 26.21 -1.58
N MET A 159 2.83 25.69 -1.94
CA MET A 159 2.29 25.71 -3.30
C MET A 159 0.97 26.47 -3.32
N LEU A 160 0.84 27.46 -4.21
CA LEU A 160 -0.45 28.02 -4.57
C LEU A 160 -1.14 27.07 -5.56
N GLU A 161 -2.29 26.54 -5.18
CA GLU A 161 -3.13 25.74 -6.06
C GLU A 161 -4.17 26.65 -6.74
N ARG A 162 -4.02 26.79 -8.06
CA ARG A 162 -4.84 27.64 -8.93
C ARG A 162 -5.21 26.81 -10.15
N ASP A 163 -6.45 26.36 -10.25
CA ASP A 163 -6.91 25.46 -11.31
C ASP A 163 -7.77 26.16 -12.38
N GLY A 164 -8.20 27.40 -12.13
CA GLY A 164 -8.99 28.22 -13.04
C GLY A 164 -9.00 29.71 -12.68
N ASN A 165 -9.74 30.51 -13.46
CA ASN A 165 -9.86 31.98 -13.29
C ASN A 165 -8.51 32.69 -13.10
N TYR A 166 -7.54 32.37 -13.96
CA TYR A 166 -6.18 32.89 -13.86
C TYR A 166 -6.16 34.42 -13.99
N PRO A 167 -5.66 35.15 -12.98
CA PRO A 167 -5.58 36.59 -13.05
C PRO A 167 -4.39 37.02 -13.92
N THR A 168 -4.18 38.33 -14.05
CA THR A 168 -2.98 38.84 -14.73
C THR A 168 -1.70 38.34 -14.02
N ALA A 169 -0.60 38.22 -14.76
CA ALA A 169 0.70 37.83 -14.20
C ALA A 169 1.14 38.74 -13.04
N ALA A 170 0.84 40.04 -13.11
CA ALA A 170 1.13 40.99 -12.03
C ALA A 170 0.34 40.68 -10.76
N THR A 171 -0.96 40.41 -10.89
CA THR A 171 -1.82 40.03 -9.77
C THR A 171 -1.38 38.70 -9.15
N LEU A 172 -1.09 37.69 -9.97
CA LEU A 172 -0.62 36.39 -9.50
C LEU A 172 0.74 36.51 -8.78
N SER A 173 1.64 37.34 -9.30
CA SER A 173 2.95 37.61 -8.69
C SER A 173 2.79 38.30 -7.31
N ALA A 174 1.87 39.26 -7.21
CA ALA A 174 1.56 39.92 -5.94
C ALA A 174 0.98 38.93 -4.91
N GLU A 175 0.05 38.05 -5.33
CA GLU A 175 -0.49 36.99 -4.48
C GLU A 175 0.60 36.03 -3.99
N LEU A 176 1.47 35.56 -4.89
CA LEU A 176 2.62 34.72 -4.53
C LEU A 176 3.58 35.42 -3.58
N ALA A 177 3.75 36.75 -3.67
CA ALA A 177 4.56 37.53 -2.75
C ALA A 177 3.92 37.60 -1.35
N THR A 178 2.60 37.71 -1.27
CA THR A 178 1.86 37.64 0.01
C THR A 178 2.00 36.26 0.65
N ILE A 179 1.79 35.18 -0.11
CA ILE A 179 1.94 33.79 0.37
C ILE A 179 3.37 33.54 0.86
N ARG A 180 4.36 34.06 0.12
CA ARG A 180 5.78 33.96 0.49
C ARG A 180 6.07 34.68 1.81
N THR A 181 5.51 35.87 1.99
CA THR A 181 5.64 36.64 3.24
C THR A 181 5.03 35.87 4.40
N ALA A 182 3.82 35.34 4.24
CA ALA A 182 3.16 34.50 5.23
C ALA A 182 3.97 33.24 5.56
N ALA A 183 4.61 32.62 4.57
CA ALA A 183 5.50 31.48 4.77
C ALA A 183 6.85 31.82 5.44
N GLY A 184 7.09 33.09 5.82
CA GLY A 184 8.35 33.54 6.43
C GLY A 184 9.56 33.48 5.49
N ARG A 185 9.33 33.56 4.17
CA ARG A 185 10.38 33.43 3.15
C ARG A 185 10.79 34.79 2.58
N GLU A 186 12.08 34.98 2.37
CA GLU A 186 12.59 36.20 1.72
C GLU A 186 12.14 36.31 0.25
N PRO A 187 11.92 37.55 -0.26
CA PRO A 187 11.63 37.78 -1.66
C PRO A 187 12.72 37.17 -2.55
N PRO A 188 12.37 36.68 -3.76
CA PRO A 188 13.36 36.11 -4.64
C PRO A 188 14.34 37.24 -5.01
N ASN A 189 15.63 36.97 -4.90
CA ASN A 189 16.66 37.91 -5.32
C ASN A 189 16.37 38.32 -6.78
N THR A 190 16.36 39.63 -7.09
CA THR A 190 15.98 40.20 -8.41
C THR A 190 16.94 39.85 -9.54
N GLY A 191 17.86 38.91 -9.31
CA GLY A 191 18.68 38.32 -10.35
C GLY A 191 17.83 37.58 -11.39
N PRO A 192 18.42 37.26 -12.55
CA PRO A 192 17.78 36.36 -13.50
C PRO A 192 17.29 35.10 -12.76
N PRO A 193 16.12 34.52 -13.14
CA PRO A 193 15.63 33.30 -12.53
C PRO A 193 16.80 32.34 -12.45
N ALA A 194 17.11 31.85 -11.24
CA ALA A 194 18.20 30.92 -11.04
C ALA A 194 18.06 29.87 -12.13
N ALA A 195 19.04 29.81 -13.04
CA ALA A 195 18.98 28.87 -14.14
C ALA A 195 18.64 27.54 -13.51
N LEU A 196 17.55 26.88 -13.97
CA LEU A 196 17.25 25.51 -13.55
C LEU A 196 18.59 24.80 -13.53
N PRO A 197 19.04 24.26 -12.38
CA PRO A 197 20.38 23.73 -12.29
C PRO A 197 20.55 22.85 -13.53
N ARG A 198 21.44 23.22 -14.46
CA ARG A 198 21.68 22.37 -15.64
C ARG A 198 22.16 20.97 -15.20
N ASN A 199 22.61 20.94 -13.95
CA ASN A 199 22.90 19.78 -13.13
C ASN A 199 21.80 19.67 -12.06
N LEU A 200 20.54 19.44 -12.44
CA LEU A 200 19.57 18.90 -11.49
C LEU A 200 20.16 17.57 -11.07
N VAL A 201 20.90 17.58 -9.97
CA VAL A 201 21.39 16.37 -9.33
C VAL A 201 20.11 15.68 -8.93
N ARG A 202 19.77 14.62 -9.66
CA ARG A 202 18.81 13.62 -9.19
C ARG A 202 19.11 13.46 -7.71
N LEU A 203 18.16 13.82 -6.81
CA LEU A 203 18.28 13.62 -5.36
C LEU A 203 19.04 12.34 -5.16
N PRO A 204 20.19 12.33 -4.45
CA PRO A 204 21.17 11.25 -4.52
C PRO A 204 20.38 9.95 -4.46
N SER A 205 20.29 9.27 -5.61
CA SER A 205 19.70 7.96 -5.65
C SER A 205 20.59 7.21 -4.70
N ARG A 206 20.04 6.88 -3.52
CA ARG A 206 20.71 6.14 -2.45
C ARG A 206 21.65 5.16 -3.15
N PRO A 207 22.98 5.25 -2.96
CA PRO A 207 23.91 4.51 -3.79
C PRO A 207 23.41 3.07 -3.83
N GLU A 208 23.03 2.64 -5.05
CA GLU A 208 22.64 1.26 -5.28
C GLU A 208 23.75 0.44 -4.61
N PRO A 209 23.43 -0.45 -3.65
CA PRO A 209 24.47 -1.22 -3.00
C PRO A 209 25.33 -1.84 -4.11
N SER A 210 26.61 -1.51 -4.10
CA SER A 210 27.57 -2.02 -5.08
C SER A 210 27.81 -3.48 -4.75
N VAL A 211 26.92 -4.33 -5.24
CA VAL A 211 27.02 -5.77 -5.15
C VAL A 211 27.86 -6.22 -6.35
N ALA A 212 29.00 -6.86 -6.07
CA ALA A 212 29.90 -7.39 -7.10
C ALA A 212 29.11 -8.27 -8.09
N PRO A 213 29.40 -8.20 -9.41
CA PRO A 213 28.70 -9.01 -10.41
C PRO A 213 28.66 -10.50 -10.07
N ALA A 214 29.74 -11.04 -9.49
CA ALA A 214 29.82 -12.43 -9.04
C ALA A 214 28.73 -12.78 -8.00
N VAL A 215 28.50 -11.91 -7.01
CA VAL A 215 27.46 -12.10 -5.98
C VAL A 215 26.06 -12.02 -6.59
N ARG A 216 25.85 -11.14 -7.59
CA ARG A 216 24.57 -11.08 -8.32
C ARG A 216 24.32 -12.36 -9.12
N SER A 217 25.34 -12.89 -9.78
CA SER A 217 25.26 -14.16 -10.52
C SER A 217 25.00 -15.35 -9.60
N GLU A 218 25.65 -15.39 -8.44
CA GLU A 218 25.43 -16.42 -7.42
C GLU A 218 23.99 -16.38 -6.87
N LEU A 219 23.50 -15.19 -6.50
CA LEU A 219 22.12 -15.01 -6.06
C LEU A 219 21.12 -15.42 -7.15
N ALA A 220 21.36 -15.06 -8.40
CA ALA A 220 20.50 -15.45 -9.51
C ALA A 220 20.45 -16.98 -9.68
N ALA A 221 21.58 -17.67 -9.52
CA ALA A 221 21.64 -19.13 -9.55
C ALA A 221 20.87 -19.76 -8.37
N MET A 222 21.00 -19.20 -7.16
CA MET A 222 20.23 -19.65 -5.99
C MET A 222 18.73 -19.44 -6.17
N GLN A 223 18.32 -18.29 -6.72
CA GLN A 223 16.93 -17.97 -7.03
C GLN A 223 16.35 -18.90 -8.11
N ALA A 224 17.14 -19.23 -9.13
CA ALA A 224 16.74 -20.17 -10.17
C ALA A 224 16.49 -21.57 -9.58
N ARG A 225 17.40 -22.09 -8.74
CA ARG A 225 17.24 -23.37 -8.05
C ARG A 225 16.00 -23.41 -7.17
N LEU A 226 15.72 -22.33 -6.44
CA LEU A 226 14.51 -22.24 -5.63
C LEU A 226 13.25 -22.18 -6.51
N ALA A 227 13.28 -21.43 -7.62
CA ALA A 227 12.16 -21.34 -8.54
C ALA A 227 11.85 -22.70 -9.18
N GLU A 228 12.88 -23.45 -9.58
CA GLU A 228 12.77 -24.84 -10.07
C GLU A 228 12.13 -25.75 -9.01
N ALA A 229 12.57 -25.66 -7.75
CA ALA A 229 11.98 -26.44 -6.66
C ALA A 229 10.51 -26.09 -6.41
N LEU A 230 10.13 -24.81 -6.50
CA LEU A 230 8.74 -24.35 -6.34
C LEU A 230 7.82 -24.84 -7.46
N VAL A 231 8.35 -25.14 -8.65
CA VAL A 231 7.56 -25.69 -9.77
C VAL A 231 7.68 -27.21 -9.91
N GLY A 232 8.40 -27.88 -9.00
CA GLY A 232 8.52 -29.33 -8.94
C GLY A 232 9.59 -29.91 -9.89
N LEU A 233 10.53 -29.10 -10.37
CA LEU A 233 11.61 -29.57 -11.25
C LEU A 233 12.80 -30.16 -10.46
N THR A 234 13.00 -29.68 -9.23
CA THR A 234 14.12 -30.09 -8.37
C THR A 234 13.66 -30.20 -6.91
N GLU A 235 14.49 -30.83 -6.10
CA GLU A 235 14.32 -30.80 -4.64
C GLU A 235 14.64 -29.41 -4.07
N PRO A 236 13.99 -29.01 -2.95
CA PRO A 236 14.32 -27.78 -2.26
C PRO A 236 15.82 -27.67 -1.94
N PRO A 237 16.44 -26.48 -2.10
CA PRO A 237 17.84 -26.31 -1.70
C PRO A 237 18.04 -26.63 -0.20
N PRO A 238 19.22 -27.14 0.23
CA PRO A 238 19.43 -27.68 1.57
C PRO A 238 19.11 -26.72 2.72
N ASP A 239 19.31 -25.41 2.51
CA ASP A 239 19.06 -24.37 3.51
C ASP A 239 17.59 -23.94 3.60
N PHE A 240 16.72 -24.51 2.77
CA PHE A 240 15.30 -24.22 2.74
C PHE A 240 14.50 -25.34 3.42
N ASP A 241 13.52 -24.94 4.22
CA ASP A 241 12.55 -25.86 4.83
C ASP A 241 11.74 -26.55 3.72
N ALA A 242 12.02 -27.85 3.52
CA ALA A 242 11.42 -28.65 2.47
C ALA A 242 9.88 -28.73 2.60
N HIS A 243 9.35 -28.75 3.83
CA HIS A 243 7.92 -28.75 4.07
C HIS A 243 7.29 -27.42 3.63
N ARG A 244 7.90 -26.27 3.97
CA ARG A 244 7.41 -24.95 3.54
C ARG A 244 7.48 -24.77 2.02
N VAL A 245 8.55 -25.24 1.38
CA VAL A 245 8.65 -25.22 -0.09
C VAL A 245 7.59 -26.12 -0.72
N GLY A 246 7.30 -27.27 -0.11
CA GLY A 246 6.18 -28.15 -0.49
C GLY A 246 4.82 -27.47 -0.41
N VAL A 247 4.52 -26.77 0.68
CA VAL A 247 3.27 -25.98 0.83
C VAL A 247 3.15 -24.92 -0.27
N ALA A 248 4.23 -24.20 -0.55
CA ALA A 248 4.25 -23.17 -1.60
C ALA A 248 4.05 -23.79 -3.01
N ARG A 249 4.67 -24.95 -3.27
CA ARG A 249 4.48 -25.74 -4.50
C ARG A 249 3.01 -26.14 -4.68
N SER A 250 2.37 -26.68 -3.64
CA SER A 250 0.95 -27.05 -3.69
C SER A 250 0.05 -25.83 -3.94
N ALA A 251 0.31 -24.70 -3.28
CA ALA A 251 -0.43 -23.46 -3.50
C ALA A 251 -0.28 -22.94 -4.94
N LEU A 252 0.92 -23.03 -5.51
CA LEU A 252 1.19 -22.67 -6.90
C LEU A 252 0.47 -23.62 -7.88
N GLY A 253 0.44 -24.92 -7.59
CA GLY A 253 -0.35 -25.91 -8.32
C GLY A 253 -1.84 -25.54 -8.36
N ARG A 254 -2.45 -25.23 -7.21
CA ARG A 254 -3.86 -24.77 -7.14
C ARG A 254 -4.09 -23.48 -7.91
N LYS A 255 -3.14 -22.54 -7.88
CA LYS A 255 -3.23 -21.29 -8.67
C LYS A 255 -3.19 -21.58 -10.17
N ARG A 256 -2.36 -22.52 -10.61
CA ARG A 256 -2.26 -22.96 -12.01
C ARG A 256 -3.52 -23.70 -12.47
N SER A 257 -4.07 -24.58 -11.63
CA SER A 257 -5.37 -25.24 -11.88
C SER A 257 -6.50 -24.21 -12.09
N ARG A 258 -6.58 -23.18 -11.25
CA ARG A 258 -7.52 -22.05 -11.45
C ARG A 258 -7.24 -21.25 -12.72
N ALA A 259 -5.99 -21.13 -13.14
CA ALA A 259 -5.66 -20.50 -14.42
C ALA A 259 -6.15 -21.36 -15.60
N VAL A 260 -5.96 -22.68 -15.56
CA VAL A 260 -6.53 -23.59 -16.56
C VAL A 260 -8.05 -23.43 -16.62
N ALA A 261 -8.74 -23.34 -15.48
CA ALA A 261 -10.19 -23.11 -15.46
C ALA A 261 -10.62 -21.83 -16.19
N ARG A 262 -9.84 -20.75 -16.05
CA ARG A 262 -10.11 -19.47 -16.73
C ARG A 262 -9.79 -19.51 -18.23
N HIS A 263 -8.72 -20.20 -18.62
CA HIS A 263 -8.26 -20.22 -20.01
C HIS A 263 -8.89 -21.36 -20.84
N ALA A 264 -9.46 -22.38 -20.22
CA ALA A 264 -10.16 -23.50 -20.85
C ALA A 264 -11.47 -23.83 -20.12
N PRO A 265 -12.47 -22.92 -20.12
CA PRO A 265 -13.68 -23.06 -19.32
C PRO A 265 -14.52 -24.29 -19.68
N ALA A 266 -14.57 -24.68 -20.97
CA ALA A 266 -15.28 -25.88 -21.41
C ALA A 266 -14.66 -27.17 -20.84
N LEU A 267 -13.33 -27.24 -20.77
CA LEU A 267 -12.61 -28.36 -20.16
C LEU A 267 -12.86 -28.40 -18.65
N ALA A 268 -12.82 -27.25 -17.99
CA ALA A 268 -13.10 -27.14 -16.56
C ALA A 268 -14.53 -27.56 -16.22
N ALA A 269 -15.52 -27.14 -17.01
CA ALA A 269 -16.91 -27.56 -16.85
C ALA A 269 -17.07 -29.07 -17.01
N LYS A 270 -16.38 -29.69 -17.98
CA LYS A 270 -16.42 -31.15 -18.20
C LYS A 270 -15.77 -31.94 -17.05
N LEU A 271 -14.71 -31.41 -16.45
CA LEU A 271 -13.99 -32.08 -15.36
C LEU A 271 -14.62 -31.83 -13.98
N GLY A 272 -15.30 -30.70 -13.79
CA GLY A 272 -15.92 -30.33 -12.52
C GLY A 272 -14.93 -30.39 -11.36
N ASP A 273 -15.34 -31.00 -10.25
CA ASP A 273 -14.54 -31.13 -9.03
C ASP A 273 -13.27 -31.99 -9.23
N ARG A 274 -13.21 -32.79 -10.31
CA ARG A 274 -12.02 -33.59 -10.64
C ARG A 274 -10.88 -32.74 -11.19
N LEU A 275 -11.12 -31.50 -11.60
CA LEU A 275 -10.09 -30.62 -12.17
C LEU A 275 -8.93 -30.38 -11.20
N GLY A 276 -9.24 -30.13 -9.92
CA GLY A 276 -8.23 -29.87 -8.89
C GLY A 276 -7.30 -31.06 -8.67
N PRO A 277 -7.83 -32.24 -8.31
CA PRO A 277 -7.05 -33.47 -8.14
C PRO A 277 -6.28 -33.89 -9.40
N LEU A 278 -6.92 -33.94 -10.57
CA LEU A 278 -6.25 -34.34 -11.81
C LEU A 278 -5.12 -33.38 -12.20
N PHE A 279 -5.28 -32.08 -11.92
CA PHE A 279 -4.21 -31.12 -12.18
C PHE A 279 -3.07 -31.25 -11.16
N ALA A 280 -3.35 -31.62 -9.92
CA ALA A 280 -2.30 -31.91 -8.93
C ALA A 280 -1.45 -33.10 -9.38
N ASP A 281 -2.09 -34.21 -9.77
CA ASP A 281 -1.42 -35.41 -10.30
C ASP A 281 -0.60 -35.07 -11.57
N CYS A 282 -1.18 -34.27 -12.46
CA CYS A 282 -0.48 -33.73 -13.63
C CYS A 282 0.75 -32.91 -13.22
N ALA A 283 0.64 -32.04 -12.22
CA ALA A 283 1.73 -31.16 -11.81
C ALA A 283 2.88 -31.89 -11.12
N GLU A 284 2.62 -33.06 -10.53
CA GLU A 284 3.66 -33.97 -10.00
C GLU A 284 4.40 -34.69 -11.13
N SER A 285 3.67 -35.16 -12.15
CA SER A 285 4.25 -35.94 -13.25
C SER A 285 4.85 -35.05 -14.35
N TRP A 286 4.27 -33.86 -14.55
CA TRP A 286 4.58 -32.91 -15.62
C TRP A 286 4.73 -31.51 -14.99
N PRO A 287 5.95 -31.13 -14.56
CA PRO A 287 6.25 -29.83 -13.99
C PRO A 287 5.88 -28.67 -14.93
N LYS A 288 5.90 -27.44 -14.41
CA LYS A 288 5.45 -26.27 -15.18
C LYS A 288 6.19 -26.15 -16.53
N PRO A 289 5.48 -26.22 -17.67
CA PRO A 289 6.12 -26.04 -18.97
C PRO A 289 6.58 -24.58 -19.14
N PRO A 290 7.67 -24.34 -19.91
CA PRO A 290 8.05 -22.99 -20.29
C PRO A 290 6.90 -22.32 -21.06
N GLY A 291 6.54 -21.10 -20.66
CA GLY A 291 5.43 -20.35 -21.24
C GLY A 291 4.33 -19.95 -20.25
N GLY A 292 3.33 -19.23 -20.77
CA GLY A 292 2.22 -18.67 -20.00
C GLY A 292 1.10 -19.66 -19.69
N ALA A 293 -0.10 -19.14 -19.47
CA ALA A 293 -1.25 -19.98 -19.12
C ALA A 293 -1.65 -20.97 -20.23
N SER A 294 -1.49 -20.60 -21.51
CA SER A 294 -1.81 -21.47 -22.64
C SER A 294 -0.93 -22.73 -22.69
N ALA A 295 0.35 -22.62 -22.35
CA ALA A 295 1.25 -23.77 -22.25
C ALA A 295 0.84 -24.74 -21.11
N ASN A 296 0.34 -24.18 -20.00
CA ASN A 296 -0.19 -24.99 -18.90
C ASN A 296 -1.46 -25.76 -19.30
N VAL A 297 -2.35 -25.13 -20.09
CA VAL A 297 -3.54 -25.81 -20.62
C VAL A 297 -3.13 -26.94 -21.56
N ALA A 298 -2.21 -26.70 -22.49
CA ALA A 298 -1.75 -27.71 -23.45
C ALA A 298 -1.09 -28.92 -22.76
N ALA A 299 -0.21 -28.68 -21.78
CA ALA A 299 0.41 -29.75 -21.00
C ALA A 299 -0.63 -30.56 -20.21
N PHE A 300 -1.61 -29.88 -19.60
CA PHE A 300 -2.68 -30.57 -18.88
C PHE A 300 -3.56 -31.41 -19.81
N VAL A 301 -3.91 -30.90 -20.99
CA VAL A 301 -4.66 -31.67 -22.00
C VAL A 301 -3.87 -32.91 -22.46
N SER A 302 -2.57 -32.76 -22.68
CA SER A 302 -1.68 -33.88 -23.04
C SER A 302 -1.61 -34.94 -21.93
N TYR A 303 -1.50 -34.51 -20.67
CA TYR A 303 -1.55 -35.39 -19.50
C TYR A 303 -2.88 -36.15 -19.43
N LEU A 304 -4.01 -35.47 -19.67
CA LEU A 304 -5.31 -36.12 -19.68
C LEU A 304 -5.39 -37.18 -20.80
N GLY A 305 -4.87 -36.89 -21.99
CA GLY A 305 -4.85 -37.85 -23.11
C GLY A 305 -3.94 -39.06 -22.91
N THR A 306 -2.93 -38.97 -22.03
CA THR A 306 -2.00 -40.06 -21.73
C THR A 306 -2.42 -40.88 -20.51
N SER A 307 -2.97 -40.23 -19.48
CA SER A 307 -3.37 -40.86 -18.21
C SER A 307 -4.79 -41.41 -18.24
N LEU A 308 -5.66 -40.85 -19.09
CA LEU A 308 -7.02 -41.33 -19.28
C LEU A 308 -7.13 -42.05 -20.63
N LYS A 309 -6.58 -43.28 -20.72
CA LYS A 309 -6.83 -44.19 -21.87
C LYS A 309 -8.29 -44.66 -22.00
N THR A 310 -9.22 -44.07 -21.25
CA THR A 310 -10.65 -44.40 -21.27
C THR A 310 -11.45 -43.12 -21.06
N TRP A 311 -11.76 -42.46 -22.17
CA TRP A 311 -12.95 -41.63 -22.35
C TRP A 311 -13.67 -42.12 -23.60
#